data_AF-A0A846PHG7-F1
#
_entry.id   AF-A0A846PHG7-F1
#
_cell.length_a   1.000
_cell.length_b   1.000
_cell.length_c   1.000
_cell.angle_alpha   90.00
_cell.angle_beta   90.00
_cell.angle_gamma   90.00
#
_symmetry.space_group_name_H-M   'P 1'
#
loop_
_entity.id
_entity.type
_entity.pdbx_description
1 polymer ?
#
loop_
_entity_poly.entity_id
_entity_poly.type
_entity_poly.pdbx_seq_one_letter_code
_entity_poly.pdbx_strand_id
1 'polypeptide(L)'
;MPTQDATIVTSLRTAGALILGKTIMPELGLAFETDNLVYGRTRNPCDLSRTPGGSSGSEATIIVAGGSPLGLGNDMGGSIRLPSHFCGIAGIKPTTGRVPRTGHIPYPSGWLDHYGKRGQWPGS
;
A
#
# COMPACT_ATOMS: atom_id res chain seq x y z
N MET A 1 17.48 -9.28 0.59
CA MET A 1 16.48 -8.93 1.62
C MET A 1 16.93 -7.63 2.29
N PRO A 2 16.02 -6.70 2.63
CA PRO A 2 16.40 -5.49 3.36
C PRO A 2 16.95 -5.85 4.74
N THR A 3 17.93 -5.09 5.23
CA THR A 3 18.54 -5.26 6.55
C THR A 3 17.90 -4.40 7.63
N GLN A 4 16.97 -3.52 7.25
CA GLN A 4 16.29 -2.58 8.15
C GLN A 4 14.81 -2.50 7.78
N ASP A 5 13.97 -2.32 8.80
CA ASP A 5 12.54 -2.07 8.65
C ASP A 5 12.29 -0.65 8.11
N ALA A 6 11.23 -0.50 7.32
CA ALA A 6 10.69 0.82 6.98
C ALA A 6 10.17 1.50 8.25
N THR A 7 10.24 2.84 8.33
CA THR A 7 9.86 3.57 9.56
C THR A 7 8.43 3.23 10.02
N ILE A 8 7.48 3.09 9.09
CA ILE A 8 6.10 2.71 9.42
C ILE A 8 6.00 1.29 10.00
N VAL A 9 6.83 0.35 9.54
CA VAL A 9 6.89 -1.02 10.06
C VAL A 9 7.45 -1.00 11.49
N THR A 10 8.52 -0.24 11.72
CA THR A 10 9.08 -0.02 13.07
C THR A 10 8.04 0.60 14.00
N SER A 11 7.29 1.62 13.55
CA SER A 11 6.21 2.24 14.33
C SER A 11 5.11 1.24 14.70
N LEU A 12 4.66 0.41 13.74
CA LEU A 12 3.66 -0.62 13.99
C LEU A 12 4.15 -1.67 14.99
N ARG A 13 5.39 -2.16 14.84
CA ARG A 13 6.00 -3.09 15.81
C ARG A 13 6.08 -2.49 17.21
N THR A 14 6.48 -1.23 17.32
CA THR A 14 6.55 -0.50 18.60
C THR A 14 5.17 -0.35 19.24
N ALA A 15 4.12 -0.20 18.43
CA ALA A 15 2.74 -0.17 18.88
C ALA A 15 2.16 -1.57 19.22
N GLY A 16 2.96 -2.64 19.14
CA GLY A 16 2.55 -4.00 19.48
C GLY A 16 1.99 -4.82 18.30
N ALA A 17 2.08 -4.33 17.06
CA ALA A 17 1.60 -5.08 15.90
C ALA A 17 2.53 -6.24 15.54
N LEU A 18 1.94 -7.39 15.19
CA LEU A 18 2.63 -8.52 14.60
C LEU A 18 2.63 -8.39 13.06
N ILE A 19 3.82 -8.37 12.46
CA ILE A 19 3.98 -8.30 11.00
C ILE A 19 3.87 -9.72 10.43
N LEU A 20 2.73 -10.02 9.78
CA LEU A 20 2.43 -11.37 9.27
C LEU A 20 3.27 -11.74 8.04
N GLY A 21 3.59 -10.78 7.18
CA GLY A 21 4.32 -11.04 5.94
C GLY A 21 4.31 -9.85 4.98
N LYS A 22 4.65 -10.13 3.72
CA LYS A 22 4.60 -9.19 2.59
C LYS A 22 3.58 -9.71 1.60
N THR A 23 2.64 -8.86 1.22
CA THR A 23 1.66 -9.18 0.19
C THR A 23 2.22 -8.93 -1.21
N ILE A 24 1.54 -9.48 -2.20
CA ILE A 24 1.92 -9.36 -3.60
C ILE A 24 1.53 -7.97 -4.12
N MET A 25 2.32 -7.44 -5.06
CA MET A 25 2.04 -6.20 -5.78
C MET A 25 2.42 -6.38 -7.27
N PRO A 26 1.88 -5.59 -8.20
CA PRO A 26 2.40 -5.55 -9.55
C PRO A 26 3.81 -4.97 -9.58
N GLU A 27 4.56 -5.25 -10.66
CA GLU A 27 5.94 -4.80 -10.80
C GLU A 27 6.05 -3.28 -10.55
N LEU A 28 6.94 -2.91 -9.62
CA LEU A 28 7.18 -1.53 -9.16
C LEU A 28 5.94 -0.79 -8.60
N GLY A 29 4.82 -1.48 -8.37
CA GLY A 29 3.55 -0.87 -7.97
C GLY A 29 2.88 -0.06 -9.09
N LEU A 30 3.24 -0.29 -10.35
CA LEU A 30 2.84 0.53 -11.50
C LEU A 30 1.74 -0.14 -12.36
N ALA A 31 0.70 -0.68 -11.72
CA ALA A 31 -0.48 -1.17 -12.41
C ALA A 31 -1.77 -1.05 -11.57
N PHE A 32 -2.90 -0.96 -12.25
CA PHE A 32 -4.25 -0.93 -11.64
C PHE A 32 -4.81 -2.32 -11.34
N GLU A 33 -4.11 -3.38 -11.74
CA GLU A 33 -4.39 -4.75 -11.35
C GLU A 33 -3.18 -5.33 -10.63
N THR A 34 -3.41 -6.28 -9.73
CA THR A 34 -2.33 -6.88 -8.94
C THR A 34 -1.92 -8.23 -9.55
N ASP A 35 -0.89 -8.19 -10.39
CA ASP A 35 -0.32 -9.34 -11.10
C ASP A 35 1.18 -9.17 -11.29
N ASN A 36 1.95 -10.25 -11.20
CA ASN A 36 3.36 -10.31 -11.56
C ASN A 36 3.79 -11.72 -11.95
N LEU A 37 4.94 -11.84 -12.61
CA LEU A 37 5.46 -13.13 -13.09
C LEU A 37 5.93 -14.09 -11.98
N VAL A 38 6.13 -13.60 -10.75
CA VAL A 38 6.70 -14.40 -9.66
C VAL A 38 5.61 -15.17 -8.90
N TYR A 39 4.48 -14.52 -8.63
CA TYR A 39 3.39 -15.06 -7.82
C TYR A 39 2.06 -15.16 -8.58
N GLY A 40 2.00 -14.59 -9.79
CA GLY A 40 0.80 -14.53 -10.61
C GLY A 40 -0.22 -13.50 -10.14
N ARG A 41 -1.42 -13.61 -10.73
CA ARG A 41 -2.53 -12.69 -10.53
C ARG A 41 -3.24 -12.92 -9.21
N THR A 42 -3.39 -11.85 -8.44
CA THR A 42 -4.32 -11.82 -7.30
C THR A 42 -5.75 -11.65 -7.80
N ARG A 43 -6.68 -12.39 -7.18
CA ARG A 43 -8.11 -12.38 -7.53
C ARG A 43 -8.93 -11.72 -6.42
N ASN A 44 -10.06 -11.15 -6.78
CA ASN A 44 -11.00 -10.58 -5.82
C ASN A 44 -11.59 -11.69 -4.93
N PRO A 45 -11.56 -11.56 -3.59
CA PRO A 45 -12.04 -12.61 -2.69
C PRO A 45 -13.56 -12.82 -2.75
N CYS A 46 -14.32 -11.82 -3.20
CA CYS A 46 -15.77 -11.91 -3.35
C CYS A 46 -16.19 -12.54 -4.69
N ASP A 47 -15.33 -12.48 -5.71
CA ASP A 47 -15.55 -13.10 -7.03
C ASP A 47 -14.19 -13.38 -7.70
N LEU A 48 -13.79 -14.66 -7.73
CA LEU A 48 -12.48 -15.08 -8.24
C LEU A 48 -12.29 -14.84 -9.75
N SER A 49 -13.34 -14.50 -10.49
CA SER A 49 -13.24 -14.10 -11.91
C SER A 49 -12.80 -12.64 -12.10
N ARG A 50 -12.80 -11.83 -11.02
CA ARG A 50 -12.55 -10.39 -11.06
C ARG A 50 -11.20 -9.99 -10.48
N THR A 51 -10.75 -8.81 -10.87
CA THR A 51 -9.59 -8.14 -10.26
C THR A 51 -9.95 -7.59 -8.87
N PRO A 52 -9.05 -7.69 -7.88
CA PRO A 52 -9.17 -6.96 -6.62
C PRO A 52 -8.73 -5.49 -6.77
N GLY A 53 -8.36 -5.03 -7.97
CA GLY A 53 -7.74 -3.73 -8.19
C GLY A 53 -6.24 -3.76 -7.90
N GLY A 54 -5.64 -2.58 -7.84
CA GLY A 54 -4.19 -2.45 -7.71
C GLY A 54 -3.75 -1.02 -7.45
N SER A 55 -2.50 -0.81 -7.03
CA SER A 55 -1.46 -1.84 -6.92
C SER A 55 -1.50 -2.67 -5.62
N SER A 56 -2.25 -2.25 -4.59
CA SER A 56 -2.34 -2.96 -3.30
C SER A 56 -3.51 -3.96 -3.22
N GLY A 57 -3.83 -4.64 -4.32
CA GLY A 57 -4.99 -5.54 -4.40
C GLY A 57 -4.87 -6.78 -3.52
N SER A 58 -3.67 -7.34 -3.37
CA SER A 58 -3.45 -8.49 -2.47
C SER A 58 -3.62 -8.14 -1.01
N GLU A 59 -3.29 -6.89 -0.62
CA GLU A 59 -3.52 -6.39 0.73
C GLU A 59 -5.02 -6.27 1.03
N ALA A 60 -5.79 -5.70 0.09
CA ALA A 60 -7.25 -5.66 0.23
C ALA A 60 -7.84 -7.08 0.29
N THR A 61 -7.31 -7.99 -0.54
CA THR A 61 -7.78 -9.38 -0.60
C THR A 61 -7.57 -10.12 0.71
N ILE A 62 -6.38 -10.06 1.32
CA ILE A 62 -6.11 -10.76 2.58
C ILE A 62 -6.93 -10.19 3.74
N ILE A 63 -7.22 -8.89 3.73
CA ILE A 63 -8.09 -8.26 4.73
C ILE A 63 -9.52 -8.79 4.61
N VAL A 64 -10.09 -8.77 3.41
CA VAL A 64 -11.46 -9.25 3.18
C VAL A 64 -11.59 -10.74 3.43
N ALA A 65 -10.55 -11.53 3.13
CA ALA A 65 -10.48 -12.95 3.45
C ALA A 65 -10.31 -13.24 4.96
N GLY A 66 -10.20 -12.22 5.82
CA GLY A 66 -10.05 -12.38 7.27
C GLY A 66 -8.64 -12.79 7.71
N GLY A 67 -7.65 -12.72 6.82
CA GLY A 67 -6.25 -13.08 7.12
C GLY A 67 -5.46 -11.97 7.83
N SER A 68 -5.93 -10.72 7.77
CA SER A 68 -5.36 -9.60 8.53
C SER A 68 -6.44 -8.55 8.84
N PRO A 69 -6.45 -7.93 10.03
CA PRO A 69 -7.42 -6.87 10.34
C PRO A 69 -7.09 -5.53 9.65
N LEU A 70 -5.85 -5.32 9.22
CA LEU A 70 -5.37 -4.11 8.56
C LEU A 70 -4.17 -4.41 7.67
N GLY A 71 -3.84 -3.46 6.80
CA GLY A 71 -2.76 -3.64 5.85
C GLY A 71 -2.05 -2.36 5.46
N LEU A 72 -0.85 -2.51 4.90
CA LEU A 72 -0.07 -1.41 4.37
C LEU A 72 -0.06 -1.45 2.84
N GLY A 73 -0.37 -0.31 2.24
CA GLY A 73 -0.27 -0.09 0.80
C GLY A 73 0.44 1.22 0.48
N ASN A 74 0.60 1.48 -0.82
CA ASN A 74 1.08 2.75 -1.35
C ASN A 74 0.02 3.32 -2.29
N ASP A 75 -0.12 4.64 -2.36
CA ASP A 75 -1.13 5.29 -3.20
C ASP A 75 -0.53 6.54 -3.86
N MET A 76 -0.01 6.34 -5.07
CA MET A 76 0.42 7.43 -5.95
C MET A 76 -0.71 7.89 -6.88
N GLY A 77 -1.49 6.95 -7.41
CA GLY A 77 -2.56 7.21 -8.37
C GLY A 77 -3.92 6.60 -8.00
N GLY A 78 -4.10 6.12 -6.77
CA GLY A 78 -5.28 5.36 -6.36
C GLY A 78 -4.97 3.99 -5.75
N SER A 79 -3.71 3.61 -5.64
CA SER A 79 -3.33 2.22 -5.35
C SER A 79 -3.76 1.64 -3.99
N ILE A 80 -4.19 2.46 -3.03
CA ILE A 80 -4.92 2.01 -1.83
C ILE A 80 -6.43 2.11 -2.07
N ARG A 81 -6.90 3.26 -2.56
CA ARG A 81 -8.35 3.55 -2.67
C ARG A 81 -9.07 2.67 -3.70
N LEU A 82 -8.43 2.36 -4.83
CA LEU A 82 -8.98 1.54 -5.90
C LEU A 82 -9.23 0.09 -5.44
N PRO A 83 -8.24 -0.64 -4.88
CA PRO A 83 -8.49 -1.98 -4.38
C PRO A 83 -9.44 -2.01 -3.17
N SER A 84 -9.41 -0.99 -2.31
CA SER A 84 -10.42 -0.82 -1.25
C SER A 84 -11.83 -0.72 -1.83
N HIS A 85 -12.03 0.07 -2.89
CA HIS A 85 -13.31 0.18 -3.57
C HIS A 85 -13.75 -1.14 -4.21
N PHE A 86 -12.84 -1.84 -4.88
CA PHE A 86 -13.14 -3.10 -5.59
C PHE A 86 -13.45 -4.26 -4.64
N CYS A 87 -12.80 -4.29 -3.47
CA CYS A 87 -12.99 -5.34 -2.47
C CYS A 87 -14.01 -4.96 -1.37
N GLY A 88 -14.57 -3.74 -1.40
CA GLY A 88 -15.63 -3.32 -0.46
C GLY A 88 -15.14 -3.03 0.96
N ILE A 89 -13.91 -2.54 1.12
CA ILE A 89 -13.33 -2.15 2.42
C ILE A 89 -12.94 -0.68 2.46
N ALA A 90 -12.70 -0.15 3.65
CA ALA A 90 -12.16 1.19 3.80
C ALA A 90 -10.68 1.26 3.36
N GLY A 91 -10.29 2.38 2.77
CA GLY A 91 -8.92 2.68 2.39
C GLY A 91 -8.56 4.12 2.71
N ILE A 92 -7.46 4.33 3.43
CA ILE A 92 -7.03 5.67 3.86
C ILE A 92 -5.76 6.03 3.10
N LYS A 93 -5.82 7.13 2.33
CA LYS A 93 -4.64 7.80 1.77
C LYS A 93 -4.38 9.08 2.55
N PRO A 94 -3.45 9.08 3.53
CA PRO A 94 -3.14 10.25 4.33
C PRO A 94 -2.73 11.46 3.50
N THR A 95 -2.77 12.64 4.11
CA THR A 95 -2.14 13.84 3.55
C THR A 95 -0.67 13.55 3.27
N THR A 96 -0.18 14.01 2.11
CA THR A 96 1.22 13.83 1.71
C THR A 96 2.16 14.30 2.83
N GLY A 97 3.17 13.48 3.15
CA GLY A 97 4.13 13.77 4.23
C GLY A 97 3.68 13.35 5.64
N ARG A 98 2.40 13.01 5.86
CA ARG A 98 1.91 12.56 7.17
C ARG A 98 2.49 11.20 7.60
N VAL A 99 2.66 10.29 6.64
CA VAL A 99 3.25 8.96 6.88
C VAL A 99 4.67 8.93 6.30
N PRO A 100 5.68 8.51 7.08
CA PRO A 100 7.05 8.39 6.58
C PRO A 100 7.13 7.38 5.42
N ARG A 101 7.87 7.75 4.38
CA ARG A 101 8.15 6.87 3.22
C ARG A 101 9.54 6.24 3.25
N THR A 102 10.26 6.40 4.37
CA THR A 102 11.57 5.77 4.58
C THR A 102 11.45 4.26 4.49
N GLY A 103 12.21 3.63 3.59
CA GLY A 103 12.15 2.19 3.31
C GLY A 103 11.10 1.79 2.27
N HIS A 104 10.32 2.72 1.72
CA HIS A 104 9.42 2.46 0.58
C HIS A 104 10.20 2.39 -0.75
N ILE A 105 9.82 1.45 -1.61
CA ILE A 105 10.40 1.25 -2.95
C ILE A 105 9.26 1.19 -3.99
N PRO A 106 9.37 1.88 -5.14
CA PRO A 106 10.44 2.81 -5.50
C PRO A 106 10.52 3.99 -4.54
N TYR A 107 11.73 4.49 -4.34
CA TYR A 107 11.91 5.72 -3.57
C TYR A 107 11.12 6.80 -4.30
N PRO A 108 10.24 7.54 -3.62
CA PRO A 108 9.48 8.56 -4.29
C PRO A 108 10.46 9.64 -4.78
N SER A 109 10.68 9.69 -6.08
CA SER A 109 11.59 10.65 -6.72
C SER A 109 10.77 11.65 -7.53
N GLY A 110 11.13 12.93 -7.45
CA GLY A 110 10.57 13.99 -8.29
C GLY A 110 9.43 14.82 -7.65
N TRP A 111 8.51 15.26 -8.51
CA TRP A 111 7.53 16.32 -8.25
C TRP A 111 6.54 16.04 -7.09
N LEU A 112 6.21 14.76 -6.82
CA LEU A 112 5.33 14.35 -5.71
C LEU A 112 6.00 14.55 -4.32
N ASP A 113 7.34 14.50 -4.25
CA ASP A 113 8.11 14.83 -3.04
C ASP A 113 8.23 16.34 -2.83
N HIS A 114 8.35 17.08 -3.92
CA HIS A 114 8.59 18.51 -3.91
C HIS A 114 7.40 19.32 -3.35
N TYR A 115 6.17 18.78 -3.42
CA TYR A 115 5.00 19.35 -2.75
C TYR A 115 4.79 18.78 -1.35
N GLY A 116 5.19 17.54 -1.07
CA GLY A 116 5.15 16.96 0.27
C GLY A 116 6.02 17.69 1.29
N LYS A 117 7.17 18.22 0.85
CA LYS A 117 8.05 19.07 1.69
C LYS A 117 7.54 20.53 1.83
N ARG A 118 6.68 21.01 0.92
CA ARG A 118 6.11 22.36 0.94
C ARG A 118 4.76 22.48 1.66
N GLY A 119 4.33 21.41 2.35
CA GLY A 119 3.16 21.43 3.24
C GLY A 119 3.33 22.29 4.51
N GLN A 120 4.49 22.93 4.72
CA GLN A 120 4.58 24.10 5.60
C GLN A 120 4.02 25.30 4.83
N TRP A 121 2.77 25.65 5.14
CA TRP A 121 2.18 26.92 4.73
C TRP A 121 3.11 28.05 5.20
N PRO A 122 3.39 29.08 4.37
CA PRO A 122 4.08 30.27 4.85
C PRO A 122 3.13 31.02 5.79
N GLY A 123 3.15 30.67 7.08
CA GLY A 123 2.31 31.25 8.12
C GLY A 123 1.84 30.33 9.24
N SER A 124 2.36 29.10 9.38
CA SER A 124 2.13 28.24 10.56
C SER A 124 3.40 28.06 11.38
#